data_AF-A0A357IVE5-F1
#
_entry.id   AF-A0A357IVE5-F1
#
_cell.length_a   1.000
_cell.length_b   1.000
_cell.length_c   1.000
_cell.angle_alpha   90.00
_cell.angle_beta   90.00
_cell.angle_gamma   90.00
#
_symmetry.space_group_name_H-M   'P 1'
#
loop_
_entity.id
_entity.type
_entity.pdbx_description
1 polymer ?
#
loop_
_entity_poly.entity_id
_entity_poly.type
_entity_poly.pdbx_seq_one_letter_code
_entity_poly.pdbx_strand_id
1 'polypeptide(L)'
;MKESKILITGAAGLIGSAVVRELNHRGYDKLILVDHLGDSEKWKNLRSLRFLQYLEKETFRALLQDVQDGLGGPEAELLEDLTGIIHLGACSSTTEYDASYLIDNNYQYSIDLARFARSRNIRMVYAS
;
A
#
# COMPACT_ATOMS: atom_id res chain seq x y z
N MET A 1 1.55 -1.92 22.51
CA MET A 1 1.37 -1.87 21.05
C MET A 1 2.62 -1.24 20.45
N LYS A 2 3.03 -1.61 19.24
CA LYS A 2 4.23 -1.01 18.62
C LYS A 2 3.87 0.30 17.92
N GLU A 3 4.79 1.26 17.98
CA GLU A 3 4.58 2.62 17.46
C GLU A 3 4.77 2.75 15.93
N SER A 4 5.37 1.75 15.28
CA SER A 4 5.66 1.79 13.85
C SER A 4 4.39 1.88 13.00
N LYS A 5 4.27 2.97 12.24
CA LYS A 5 3.26 3.16 11.20
C LYS A 5 3.75 2.57 9.88
N ILE A 6 3.01 1.64 9.29
CA ILE A 6 3.46 0.85 8.12
C ILE A 6 2.40 0.93 7.02
N LEU A 7 2.84 1.30 5.81
CA LEU A 7 2.03 1.27 4.59
C LEU A 7 2.15 -0.10 3.92
N ILE A 8 1.03 -0.70 3.53
CA ILE A 8 1.00 -2.02 2.90
C ILE A 8 0.10 -1.93 1.66
N THR A 9 0.68 -2.12 0.48
CA THR A 9 -0.09 -2.20 -0.79
C THR A 9 -0.36 -3.66 -1.17
N GLY A 10 -1.43 -3.92 -1.92
CA GLY A 10 -1.89 -5.28 -2.19
C GLY A 10 -2.39 -5.98 -0.93
N ALA A 11 -2.82 -5.20 0.07
CA ALA A 11 -3.13 -5.65 1.42
C ALA A 11 -4.34 -6.60 1.52
N ALA A 12 -5.27 -6.50 0.59
CA ALA A 12 -6.42 -7.40 0.48
C ALA A 12 -6.11 -8.63 -0.39
N GLY A 13 -4.96 -8.66 -1.07
CA GLY A 13 -4.47 -9.83 -1.80
C GLY A 13 -4.07 -11.00 -0.89
N LEU A 14 -3.69 -12.12 -1.52
CA LEU A 14 -3.30 -13.36 -0.81
C LEU A 14 -2.13 -13.13 0.14
N ILE A 15 -1.00 -12.63 -0.38
CA ILE A 15 0.22 -12.43 0.41
C ILE A 15 0.05 -11.22 1.34
N GLY A 16 -0.51 -10.12 0.84
CA GLY A 16 -0.69 -8.90 1.63
C GLY A 16 -1.52 -9.12 2.89
N SER A 17 -2.66 -9.83 2.78
CA SER A 17 -3.52 -10.08 3.94
C SER A 17 -2.87 -11.01 4.97
N ALA A 18 -2.03 -11.96 4.54
CA ALA A 18 -1.23 -12.80 5.43
C ALA A 18 -0.16 -11.98 6.17
N VAL A 19 0.51 -11.04 5.49
CA VAL A 19 1.48 -10.14 6.11
C VAL A 19 0.81 -9.24 7.14
N VAL A 20 -0.35 -8.64 6.80
CA VAL A 20 -1.12 -7.82 7.74
C VAL A 20 -1.53 -8.63 8.97
N ARG A 21 -2.00 -9.86 8.79
CA ARG A 21 -2.35 -10.77 9.90
C ARG A 21 -1.17 -11.04 10.81
N GLU A 22 0.00 -11.35 10.25
CA GLU A 22 1.21 -11.60 11.03
C GLU A 22 1.70 -10.34 11.76
N LEU A 23 1.60 -9.17 11.13
CA LEU A 23 1.89 -7.89 11.78
C LEU A 23 0.94 -7.63 12.96
N ASN A 24 -0.36 -7.88 12.79
CA ASN A 24 -1.34 -7.80 13.88
C ASN A 24 -1.01 -8.79 15.02
N HIS A 25 -0.61 -10.03 14.72
CA HIS A 25 -0.19 -10.99 15.75
C HIS A 25 1.04 -10.49 16.53
N ARG A 26 1.94 -9.77 15.86
CA ARG A 26 3.14 -9.14 16.47
C ARG A 26 2.86 -7.80 17.17
N GLY A 27 1.59 -7.38 17.24
CA GLY A 27 1.16 -6.15 17.91
C GLY A 27 1.40 -4.86 17.11
N TYR A 28 1.52 -4.96 15.78
CA TYR A 28 1.46 -3.81 14.88
C TYR A 28 0.02 -3.61 14.39
N ASP A 29 -0.60 -2.51 14.82
CA ASP A 29 -1.97 -2.16 14.44
C ASP A 29 -2.03 -0.82 13.68
N LYS A 30 -0.92 -0.04 13.69
CA LYS A 30 -0.78 1.24 12.95
C LYS A 30 -0.52 1.00 11.46
N LEU A 31 -1.45 0.33 10.79
CA LEU A 31 -1.30 -0.11 9.39
C LEU A 31 -2.18 0.74 8.46
N ILE A 32 -1.60 1.19 7.35
CA ILE A 32 -2.35 1.80 6.24
C ILE A 32 -2.38 0.78 5.11
N LEU A 33 -3.56 0.34 4.75
CA LEU A 33 -3.78 -0.68 3.74
C LEU A 33 -4.20 -0.03 2.43
N VAL A 34 -3.54 -0.41 1.34
CA VAL A 34 -3.87 0.06 0.00
C VAL A 34 -4.16 -1.16 -0.87
N ASP A 35 -5.30 -1.15 -1.55
CA ASP A 35 -5.64 -2.15 -2.55
C ASP A 35 -6.68 -1.58 -3.53
N HIS A 36 -7.14 -2.39 -4.47
CA HIS A 36 -8.23 -2.06 -5.38
C HIS A 36 -9.37 -3.05 -5.18
N LEU A 37 -10.37 -2.80 -4.33
CA LEU A 37 -11.36 -3.83 -3.99
C LEU A 37 -12.29 -4.18 -5.16
N GLY A 38 -12.79 -3.17 -5.87
CA GLY A 38 -13.74 -3.33 -6.98
C GLY A 38 -14.89 -4.29 -6.63
N ASP A 39 -15.32 -5.09 -7.59
CA ASP A 39 -16.37 -6.11 -7.42
C ASP A 39 -15.84 -7.47 -6.92
N SER A 40 -14.59 -7.52 -6.47
CA SER A 40 -13.96 -8.78 -6.06
C SER A 40 -14.32 -9.18 -4.62
N GLU A 41 -14.20 -10.46 -4.29
CA GLU A 41 -14.44 -10.93 -2.92
C GLU A 41 -13.27 -10.68 -1.96
N LYS A 42 -12.17 -10.07 -2.41
CA LYS A 42 -10.92 -9.98 -1.62
C LYS A 42 -11.05 -9.07 -0.40
N TRP A 43 -12.06 -8.19 -0.36
CA TRP A 43 -12.40 -7.41 0.84
C TRP A 43 -12.63 -8.31 2.07
N LYS A 44 -13.07 -9.56 1.86
CA LYS A 44 -13.26 -10.56 2.92
C LYS A 44 -11.97 -10.86 3.68
N ASN A 45 -10.82 -10.71 3.03
CA ASN A 45 -9.50 -10.93 3.63
C ASN A 45 -9.18 -9.87 4.70
N LEU A 46 -9.77 -8.67 4.62
CA LEU A 46 -9.54 -7.57 5.55
C LEU A 46 -10.43 -7.62 6.80
N ARG A 47 -11.58 -8.32 6.74
CA ARG A 47 -12.62 -8.29 7.79
C ARG A 47 -12.14 -8.59 9.21
N SER A 48 -11.16 -9.48 9.35
CA SER A 48 -10.64 -9.91 10.66
C SER A 48 -9.34 -9.22 11.04
N LEU A 49 -8.90 -8.22 10.27
CA LEU A 49 -7.61 -7.56 10.44
C LEU A 49 -7.79 -6.22 11.14
N ARG A 50 -6.74 -5.77 11.84
CA ARG A 50 -6.70 -4.48 12.52
C ARG A 50 -5.78 -3.54 11.75
N PHE A 51 -6.28 -2.37 11.40
CA PHE A 51 -5.57 -1.35 10.65
C PHE A 51 -6.18 0.01 10.95
N LEU A 52 -5.43 1.09 10.69
CA LEU A 52 -5.89 2.46 10.89
C LEU A 52 -6.80 2.92 9.76
N GLN A 53 -6.38 2.65 8.52
CA GLN A 53 -7.05 3.17 7.35
C GLN A 53 -6.89 2.20 6.18
N TYR A 54 -7.95 2.11 5.37
CA TYR A 54 -7.90 1.54 4.04
C TYR A 54 -8.05 2.66 3.01
N LEU A 55 -7.27 2.59 1.93
CA LEU A 55 -7.37 3.50 0.79
C LEU A 55 -7.50 2.68 -0.49
N GLU A 56 -8.44 3.07 -1.35
CA GLU A 56 -8.45 2.61 -2.73
C GLU A 56 -7.16 3.07 -3.44
N LYS A 57 -6.62 2.20 -4.29
CA LYS A 57 -5.32 2.39 -4.97
C LYS A 57 -5.26 3.73 -5.70
N GLU A 58 -6.31 4.09 -6.42
CA GLU A 58 -6.40 5.31 -7.20
C GLU A 58 -6.42 6.56 -6.29
N THR A 59 -7.18 6.52 -5.19
CA THR A 59 -7.16 7.57 -4.16
C THR A 59 -5.78 7.71 -3.52
N PHE A 60 -5.13 6.58 -3.22
CA PHE A 60 -3.78 6.59 -2.68
C PHE A 60 -2.75 7.15 -3.68
N ARG A 61 -2.87 6.83 -4.98
CA ARG A 61 -1.97 7.38 -6.01
C ARG A 61 -2.10 8.90 -6.12
N ALA A 62 -3.33 9.43 -6.07
CA ALA A 62 -3.56 10.87 -6.04
C ALA A 62 -2.94 11.51 -4.78
N LEU A 63 -3.19 10.93 -3.61
CA LEU A 63 -2.60 11.40 -2.35
C LEU A 63 -1.07 11.37 -2.35
N LEU A 64 -0.48 10.30 -2.89
CA LEU A 64 0.96 10.16 -3.02
C LEU A 64 1.55 11.29 -3.88
N GLN A 65 0.90 11.59 -5.01
CA GLN A 65 1.29 12.67 -5.91
C GLN A 65 1.20 14.03 -5.22
N ASP A 66 0.07 14.33 -4.56
CA ASP A 66 -0.13 15.57 -3.81
C ASP A 66 0.98 15.79 -2.78
N VAL A 67 1.30 14.76 -2.00
CA VAL A 67 2.38 14.81 -1.00
C VAL A 67 3.76 15.01 -1.63
N GLN A 68 4.00 14.42 -2.80
CA GLN A 68 5.27 14.61 -3.54
C GLN A 68 5.39 16.01 -4.15
N ASP A 69 4.27 16.64 -4.52
CA ASP A 69 4.20 18.01 -5.01
C ASP A 69 4.23 19.06 -3.88
N GLY A 70 4.31 18.61 -2.62
CA GLY A 70 4.34 19.48 -1.45
C GLY A 70 2.97 20.03 -1.06
N LEU A 71 1.89 19.46 -1.60
CA LEU A 71 0.53 19.76 -1.19
C LEU A 71 0.26 19.06 0.14
N GLY A 72 -0.17 19.85 1.13
CA GLY A 72 -0.61 19.36 2.43
C GLY A 72 -2.11 19.08 2.44
N GLY A 73 -2.60 18.68 3.61
CA GLY A 73 -4.02 18.44 3.84
C GLY A 73 -4.23 17.38 4.92
N PRO A 74 -5.45 17.25 5.46
CA PRO A 74 -5.75 16.24 6.47
C PRO A 74 -5.39 14.82 6.02
N GLU A 75 -5.56 14.50 4.74
CA GLU A 75 -5.22 13.20 4.17
C GLU A 75 -3.70 13.01 4.04
N ALA A 76 -2.91 14.08 3.85
CA ALA A 76 -1.46 14.00 3.77
C ALA A 76 -0.83 13.56 5.10
N GLU A 77 -1.46 13.92 6.23
CA GLU A 77 -1.07 13.46 7.57
C GLU A 77 -1.13 11.93 7.72
N LEU A 78 -1.94 11.26 6.89
CA LEU A 78 -1.95 9.79 6.82
C LEU A 78 -0.59 9.24 6.38
N LEU A 79 0.16 9.95 5.54
CA LEU A 79 1.46 9.49 5.05
C LEU A 79 2.65 10.01 5.89
N GLU A 80 2.38 10.81 6.92
CA GLU A 80 3.39 11.24 7.89
C GLU A 80 3.76 10.11 8.86
N ASP A 81 4.98 10.18 9.41
CA ASP A 81 5.54 9.22 10.37
C ASP A 81 5.54 7.76 9.93
N LEU A 82 5.45 7.51 8.62
CA LEU A 82 5.64 6.18 8.07
C LEU A 82 7.05 5.68 8.37
N THR A 83 7.13 4.51 8.98
CA THR A 83 8.39 3.85 9.36
C THR A 83 8.77 2.71 8.41
N GLY A 84 7.84 2.27 7.57
CA GLY A 84 8.06 1.23 6.58
C GLY A 84 6.98 1.16 5.52
N ILE A 85 7.36 0.65 4.35
CA ILE A 85 6.47 0.35 3.24
C ILE A 85 6.67 -1.12 2.85
N ILE A 86 5.57 -1.85 2.73
CA ILE A 86 5.52 -3.21 2.20
C ILE A 86 4.70 -3.17 0.91
N HIS A 87 5.39 -3.24 -0.23
CA HIS A 87 4.78 -3.12 -1.55
C HIS A 87 4.53 -4.50 -2.17
N LEU A 88 3.29 -4.97 -2.09
CA LEU A 88 2.85 -6.26 -2.65
C LEU A 88 1.74 -6.09 -3.69
N GLY A 89 1.33 -4.84 -3.97
CA GLY A 89 0.28 -4.52 -4.93
C GLY A 89 0.82 -4.51 -6.35
N ALA A 90 0.33 -5.43 -7.19
CA ALA A 90 0.62 -5.49 -8.61
C ALA A 90 -0.52 -6.24 -9.33
N CYS A 91 -0.62 -6.07 -10.64
CA CYS A 91 -1.32 -7.04 -11.48
C CYS A 91 -0.47 -8.31 -11.50
N SER A 92 -1.04 -9.39 -10.95
CA SER A 92 -0.41 -10.71 -10.86
C SER A 92 -0.97 -11.70 -11.90
N SER A 93 -1.87 -11.24 -12.76
CA SER A 93 -2.41 -12.03 -13.86
C SER A 93 -1.33 -12.25 -14.91
N THR A 94 -0.88 -13.49 -15.08
CA THR A 94 0.04 -13.87 -16.17
C THR A 94 -0.64 -13.89 -17.55
N THR A 95 -1.96 -13.71 -17.58
CA THR A 95 -2.78 -13.65 -18.79
C THR A 95 -3.24 -12.23 -19.11
N GLU A 96 -2.67 -11.22 -18.46
CA GLU A 96 -2.86 -9.82 -18.83
C GLU A 96 -1.99 -9.47 -20.05
N TYR A 97 -2.60 -8.87 -21.07
CA TYR A 97 -1.95 -8.53 -22.34
C TYR A 97 -1.83 -7.02 -22.57
N ASP A 98 -2.52 -6.20 -21.77
CA ASP A 98 -2.35 -4.75 -21.82
C ASP A 98 -0.99 -4.36 -21.20
N ALA A 99 0.02 -4.28 -22.06
CA ALA A 99 1.38 -3.90 -21.67
C ALA A 99 1.44 -2.46 -21.11
N SER A 100 0.59 -1.55 -21.58
CA SER A 100 0.56 -0.18 -21.07
C SER A 100 0.07 -0.16 -19.62
N TYR A 101 -0.98 -0.93 -19.34
CA TYR A 101 -1.46 -1.14 -17.98
C TYR A 101 -0.41 -1.80 -17.09
N LEU A 102 0.29 -2.84 -17.56
CA LEU A 102 1.33 -3.50 -16.77
C LEU A 102 2.50 -2.55 -16.45
N ILE A 103 2.91 -1.71 -17.40
CA ILE A 103 3.96 -0.71 -17.17
C ILE A 103 3.49 0.33 -16.15
N ASP A 104 2.27 0.85 -16.25
CA ASP A 104 1.77 1.83 -15.28
C ASP A 104 1.57 1.20 -13.88
N ASN A 105 0.82 0.11 -13.81
CA ASN A 105 0.34 -0.46 -12.56
C ASN A 105 1.42 -1.22 -11.77
N ASN A 106 2.38 -1.84 -12.45
CA ASN A 106 3.44 -2.61 -11.78
C ASN A 106 4.75 -1.83 -11.73
N TYR A 107 5.21 -1.30 -12.87
CA TYR A 107 6.54 -0.71 -12.96
C TYR A 107 6.57 0.76 -12.48
N GLN A 108 5.75 1.63 -13.06
CA GLN A 108 5.74 3.04 -12.72
C GLN A 108 5.28 3.26 -11.28
N TYR A 109 4.22 2.57 -10.86
CA TYR A 109 3.74 2.64 -9.49
C TYR A 109 4.78 2.20 -8.45
N SER A 110 5.57 1.15 -8.74
CA SER A 110 6.69 0.74 -7.89
C SER A 110 7.77 1.82 -7.78
N ILE A 111 8.10 2.47 -8.90
CA ILE A 111 9.09 3.56 -8.94
C ILE A 111 8.62 4.75 -8.11
N ASP A 112 7.35 5.14 -8.22
CA ASP A 112 6.79 6.28 -7.50
C ASP A 112 6.83 6.04 -5.98
N LEU A 113 6.42 4.83 -5.54
CA LEU A 113 6.58 4.41 -4.15
C LEU A 113 8.03 4.37 -3.68
N ALA A 114 8.95 3.89 -4.51
CA ALA A 114 10.37 3.86 -4.16
C ALA A 114 10.98 5.26 -4.05
N ARG A 115 10.56 6.21 -4.91
CA ARG A 115 10.96 7.61 -4.83
C ARG A 115 10.42 8.26 -3.54
N PHE A 116 9.16 8.02 -3.21
CA PHE A 116 8.56 8.49 -1.96
C PHE A 116 9.27 7.91 -0.73
N ALA A 117 9.52 6.60 -0.71
CA ALA A 117 10.26 5.94 0.36
C ALA A 117 11.64 6.57 0.54
N ARG A 118 12.34 6.81 -0.57
CA ARG A 118 13.68 7.41 -0.55
C ARG A 118 13.68 8.86 -0.10
N SER A 119 12.73 9.68 -0.54
CA SER A 119 12.65 11.10 -0.13
C SER A 119 12.36 11.27 1.36
N ARG A 120 11.72 10.27 1.97
CA ARG A 120 11.40 10.24 3.40
C ARG A 120 12.34 9.37 4.24
N ASN A 121 13.38 8.78 3.64
CA ASN A 121 14.31 7.84 4.29
C ASN A 121 13.61 6.65 4.99
N ILE A 122 12.58 6.10 4.33
CA ILE A 122 11.75 5.00 4.83
C ILE A 122 12.22 3.68 4.20
N ARG A 123 12.25 2.61 4.99
CA ARG A 123 12.52 1.27 4.48
C ARG A 123 11.35 0.78 3.61
N MET A 124 11.64 0.40 2.37
CA MET A 124 10.70 -0.28 1.49
C MET A 124 11.11 -1.73 1.27
N VAL A 125 10.14 -2.64 1.40
CA VAL A 125 10.26 -4.06 1.00
C VAL A 125 9.20 -4.29 -0.07
N TYR A 126 9.57 -4.91 -1.20
CA TYR A 126 8.64 -5.12 -2.32
C TYR A 126 8.69 -6.56 -2.84
N ALA A 127 7.63 -6.98 -3.54
CA ALA A 127 7.59 -8.24 -4.29
C ALA A 127 8.18 -8.06 -5.70
N SER A 128 9.09 -8.94 -6.09
CA SER A 128 9.77 -8.96 -7.41
C SER A 128 9.45 -10.22 -8.19
#